data_AF-A0A6I1MMN6-F1
#
_entry.id   AF-A0A6I1MMN6-F1
#
_cell.length_a   1.000
_cell.length_b   1.000
_cell.length_c   1.000
_cell.angle_alpha   90.00
_cell.angle_beta   90.00
_cell.angle_gamma   90.00
#
_symmetry.space_group_name_H-M   'P 1'
#
loop_
_entity.id
_entity.type
_entity.pdbx_description
1 polymer ?
#
loop_
_entity_poly.entity_id
_entity_poly.type
_entity_poly.pdbx_seq_one_letter_code
_entity_poly.pdbx_strand_id
1 'polypeptide(L)'
;MEKNNLDIIVKKVILSTEEQLKGDFKESIDYELKNTENLYNSAMFFKCFKEMIEKKLEEIFEKQNYPKDYEEFKKIYAKVSEEANYHFNKPHYKCYDDKYQYEFIYLSVYCNAYIKYTFGLLFNGNNYSILEELKEFDAKDIIITFRKYLHLITLNKLKITYGLKRA
;
A
#
# COMPACT_ATOMS: atom_id res chain seq x y z
N MET A 1 -13.29 21.87 -7.97
CA MET A 1 -14.25 21.25 -7.04
C MET A 1 -14.02 19.74 -6.94
N GLU A 2 -13.79 19.05 -8.05
CA GLU A 2 -13.56 17.59 -8.15
C GLU A 2 -12.39 17.05 -7.30
N LYS A 3 -11.22 17.71 -7.29
CA LYS A 3 -10.04 17.26 -6.50
C LYS A 3 -10.31 17.13 -5.00
N ASN A 4 -11.17 18.01 -4.45
CA ASN A 4 -11.49 17.99 -3.03
C ASN A 4 -12.39 16.79 -2.68
N ASN A 5 -13.22 16.33 -3.62
CA ASN A 5 -14.06 15.15 -3.44
C ASN A 5 -13.23 13.86 -3.50
N LEU A 6 -12.30 13.74 -4.44
CA LEU A 6 -11.39 12.59 -4.51
C LEU A 6 -10.53 12.48 -3.25
N ASP A 7 -9.98 13.61 -2.77
CA ASP A 7 -9.23 13.67 -1.51
C ASP A 7 -10.08 13.14 -0.33
N ILE A 8 -11.38 13.44 -0.28
CA ILE A 8 -12.28 12.97 0.78
C ILE A 8 -12.54 11.46 0.66
N ILE A 9 -12.85 10.97 -0.54
CA ILE A 9 -13.16 9.54 -0.78
C ILE A 9 -11.95 8.68 -0.42
N VAL A 10 -10.76 9.02 -0.95
CA VAL A 10 -9.54 8.25 -0.70
C VAL A 10 -9.16 8.26 0.78
N LYS A 11 -9.28 9.41 1.47
CA LYS A 11 -9.06 9.47 2.92
C LYS A 11 -10.00 8.54 3.67
N LYS A 12 -11.29 8.51 3.33
CA LYS A 12 -12.26 7.64 3.99
C LYS A 12 -11.86 6.17 3.86
N VAL A 13 -11.44 5.73 2.66
CA VAL A 13 -11.00 4.36 2.42
C VAL A 13 -9.73 4.01 3.22
N ILE A 14 -8.74 4.91 3.25
CA ILE A 14 -7.51 4.67 4.01
C ILE A 14 -7.77 4.69 5.52
N LEU A 15 -8.64 5.57 6.02
CA LEU A 15 -8.97 5.64 7.45
C LEU A 15 -9.83 4.46 7.92
N SER A 16 -10.75 3.96 7.09
CA SER A 16 -11.50 2.73 7.42
C SER A 16 -10.56 1.52 7.52
N THR A 17 -9.43 1.56 6.80
CA THR A 17 -8.37 0.57 6.97
C THR A 17 -7.80 0.64 8.39
N GLU A 18 -7.50 1.82 8.94
CA GLU A 18 -6.96 1.95 10.31
C GLU A 18 -7.84 1.31 11.39
N GLU A 19 -9.16 1.38 11.25
CA GLU A 19 -10.09 0.77 12.21
C GLU A 19 -9.98 -0.76 12.21
N GLN A 20 -9.77 -1.37 11.04
CA GLN A 20 -9.52 -2.81 10.93
C GLN A 20 -8.09 -3.19 11.33
N LEU A 21 -7.11 -2.32 11.08
CA LEU A 21 -5.71 -2.55 11.44
C LEU A 21 -5.47 -2.58 12.96
N LYS A 22 -6.39 -2.06 13.79
CA LYS A 22 -6.28 -2.14 15.26
C LYS A 22 -6.31 -3.57 15.81
N GLY A 23 -6.76 -4.56 15.04
CA GLY A 23 -6.80 -5.97 15.45
C GLY A 23 -5.57 -6.79 15.04
N ASP A 24 -5.11 -6.69 13.78
CA ASP A 24 -4.17 -7.64 13.18
C ASP A 24 -2.82 -7.04 12.75
N PHE A 25 -2.66 -5.71 12.79
CA PHE A 25 -1.56 -5.05 12.09
C PHE A 25 -0.24 -5.09 12.84
N LYS A 26 -0.25 -4.93 14.17
CA LYS A 26 1.00 -5.02 14.93
C LYS A 26 1.61 -6.42 14.76
N GLU A 27 0.80 -7.46 14.84
CA GLU A 27 1.26 -8.83 14.62
C GLU A 27 1.68 -9.08 13.18
N SER A 28 0.95 -8.56 12.19
CA SER A 28 1.35 -8.69 10.77
C SER A 28 2.64 -7.93 10.46
N ILE A 29 2.80 -6.70 10.97
CA ILE A 29 4.02 -5.91 10.82
C ILE A 29 5.17 -6.56 11.58
N ASP A 30 4.95 -6.97 12.84
CA ASP A 30 5.95 -7.69 13.65
C ASP A 30 6.32 -9.03 13.00
N TYR A 31 5.38 -9.71 12.36
CA TYR A 31 5.61 -10.95 11.59
C TYR A 31 6.47 -10.67 10.36
N GLU A 32 6.11 -9.67 9.55
CA GLU A 32 6.89 -9.29 8.37
C GLU A 32 8.30 -8.84 8.76
N LEU A 33 8.46 -8.10 9.86
CA LEU A 33 9.75 -7.66 10.38
C LEU A 33 10.58 -8.78 11.00
N LYS A 34 9.96 -9.76 11.66
CA LYS A 34 10.66 -10.89 12.31
C LYS A 34 11.13 -11.95 11.30
N ASN A 35 10.37 -12.18 10.24
CA ASN A 35 10.70 -13.19 9.23
C ASN A 35 11.60 -12.66 8.11
N THR A 36 11.96 -11.38 8.13
CA THR A 36 12.87 -10.79 7.16
C THR A 36 14.31 -10.82 7.67
N GLU A 37 15.00 -11.95 7.43
CA GLU A 37 16.42 -12.14 7.72
C GLU A 37 17.33 -11.11 7.02
N ASN A 38 16.84 -10.47 5.95
CA ASN A 38 17.49 -9.37 5.27
C ASN A 38 16.50 -8.26 4.95
N LEU A 39 16.30 -7.37 5.92
CA LEU A 39 15.40 -6.22 5.83
C LEU A 39 15.64 -5.35 4.57
N TYR A 40 16.88 -5.28 4.06
CA TYR A 40 17.20 -4.55 2.83
C TYR A 40 16.57 -5.19 1.59
N ASN A 41 16.75 -6.50 1.41
CA ASN A 41 16.13 -7.24 0.32
C ASN A 41 14.61 -7.15 0.39
N SER A 42 14.07 -7.12 1.60
CA SER A 42 12.64 -6.93 1.85
C SER A 42 12.17 -5.53 1.46
N ALA A 43 12.88 -4.47 1.82
CA ALA A 43 12.53 -3.12 1.38
C ALA A 43 12.55 -2.98 -0.15
N MET A 44 13.51 -3.62 -0.81
CA MET A 44 13.56 -3.65 -2.28
C MET A 44 12.39 -4.45 -2.88
N PHE A 45 12.09 -5.64 -2.35
CA PHE A 45 10.89 -6.38 -2.69
C PHE A 45 9.63 -5.52 -2.54
N PHE A 46 9.49 -4.86 -1.39
CA PHE A 46 8.34 -4.01 -1.06
C PHE A 46 8.22 -2.78 -1.96
N LYS A 47 9.36 -2.21 -2.40
CA LYS A 47 9.36 -1.14 -3.39
C LYS A 47 8.88 -1.63 -4.75
N CYS A 48 9.44 -2.74 -5.25
CA CYS A 48 9.02 -3.35 -6.51
C CYS A 48 7.55 -3.75 -6.46
N PHE A 49 7.12 -4.38 -5.38
CA PHE A 49 5.73 -4.77 -5.16
C PHE A 49 4.80 -3.56 -5.22
N LYS A 50 5.14 -2.47 -4.51
CA LYS A 50 4.35 -1.24 -4.52
C LYS A 50 4.18 -0.67 -5.93
N GLU A 51 5.26 -0.57 -6.69
CA GLU A 51 5.20 -0.04 -8.06
C GLU A 51 4.33 -0.93 -8.96
N MET A 52 4.47 -2.25 -8.84
CA MET A 52 3.70 -3.21 -9.65
C MET A 52 2.23 -3.26 -9.26
N ILE A 53 1.89 -3.21 -7.96
CA ILE A 53 0.51 -3.23 -7.50
C ILE A 53 -0.20 -1.90 -7.82
N GLU A 54 0.47 -0.76 -7.70
CA GLU A 54 -0.09 0.54 -8.11
C GLU A 54 -0.42 0.55 -9.62
N LYS A 55 0.49 0.02 -10.46
CA LYS A 55 0.21 -0.15 -11.90
C LYS A 55 -0.97 -1.09 -12.13
N LYS A 56 -1.05 -2.20 -11.39
CA LYS A 56 -2.16 -3.14 -11.56
C LYS A 56 -3.50 -2.55 -11.16
N LEU A 57 -3.51 -1.71 -10.13
CA LEU A 57 -4.69 -0.98 -9.68
C LEU A 57 -5.11 0.09 -10.70
N GLU A 58 -4.16 0.82 -11.29
CA GLU A 58 -4.45 1.75 -12.40
C GLU A 58 -5.19 1.02 -13.53
N GLU A 59 -4.69 -0.14 -13.98
CA GLU A 59 -5.37 -0.96 -15.01
C GLU A 59 -6.79 -1.38 -14.59
N ILE A 60 -7.01 -1.69 -13.30
CA ILE A 60 -8.31 -2.08 -12.77
C ILE A 60 -9.29 -0.90 -12.82
N PHE A 61 -8.85 0.30 -12.41
CA PHE A 61 -9.66 1.51 -12.45
C PHE A 61 -9.97 1.95 -13.89
N GLU A 62 -8.97 1.91 -14.79
CA GLU A 62 -9.17 2.25 -16.21
C GLU A 62 -10.20 1.33 -16.89
N LYS A 63 -10.10 0.02 -16.63
CA LYS A 63 -11.01 -0.97 -17.24
C LYS A 63 -12.33 -1.12 -16.48
N GLN A 64 -12.43 -0.51 -15.30
CA GLN A 64 -13.53 -0.67 -14.35
C GLN A 64 -13.85 -2.16 -14.05
N ASN A 65 -12.84 -3.03 -14.17
CA ASN A 65 -12.99 -4.46 -13.94
C ASN A 65 -12.61 -4.78 -12.50
N TYR A 66 -13.42 -4.29 -11.56
CA TYR A 66 -13.19 -4.46 -10.14
C TYR A 66 -13.31 -5.94 -9.74
N PRO A 67 -12.40 -6.44 -8.89
CA PRO A 67 -12.54 -7.77 -8.31
C PRO A 67 -13.92 -7.92 -7.66
N LYS A 68 -14.59 -9.05 -7.93
CA LYS A 68 -15.96 -9.29 -7.45
C LYS A 68 -16.01 -9.76 -6.00
N ASP A 69 -14.90 -10.32 -5.52
CA ASP A 69 -14.73 -10.78 -4.17
C ASP A 69 -13.27 -10.69 -3.70
N TYR A 70 -13.07 -10.98 -2.42
CA TYR A 70 -11.76 -10.95 -1.78
C TYR A 70 -10.78 -11.98 -2.34
N GLU A 71 -11.25 -13.15 -2.81
CA GLU A 71 -10.37 -14.20 -3.36
C GLU A 71 -9.77 -13.78 -4.70
N GLU A 72 -10.53 -13.08 -5.52
CA GLU A 72 -10.02 -12.50 -6.78
C GLU A 72 -8.94 -11.45 -6.50
N PHE A 73 -9.15 -10.58 -5.51
CA PHE A 73 -8.11 -9.64 -5.08
C PHE A 73 -6.85 -10.36 -4.56
N LYS A 74 -7.01 -11.41 -3.74
CA LYS A 74 -5.87 -12.21 -3.25
C LYS A 74 -5.05 -12.81 -4.38
N LYS A 75 -5.69 -13.32 -5.44
CA LYS A 75 -4.99 -13.87 -6.61
C LYS A 75 -4.16 -12.80 -7.33
N ILE A 76 -4.71 -11.59 -7.48
CA ILE A 76 -3.98 -10.46 -8.06
C ILE A 76 -2.78 -10.11 -7.19
N TYR A 77 -3.01 -9.95 -5.88
CA TYR A 77 -1.97 -9.63 -4.91
C TYR A 77 -0.84 -10.68 -4.90
N ALA A 78 -1.19 -11.97 -4.90
CA ALA A 78 -0.25 -13.07 -4.94
C ALA A 78 0.59 -13.06 -6.21
N LYS A 79 -0.03 -12.88 -7.38
CA LYS A 79 0.67 -12.79 -8.66
C LYS A 79 1.64 -11.61 -8.70
N VAL A 80 1.22 -10.43 -8.23
CA VAL A 80 2.11 -9.26 -8.15
C VAL A 80 3.25 -9.50 -7.16
N SER A 81 3.01 -10.26 -6.08
CA SER A 81 4.05 -10.65 -5.12
C SER A 81 5.08 -11.58 -5.77
N GLU A 82 4.65 -12.57 -6.56
CA GLU A 82 5.54 -13.45 -7.32
C GLU A 82 6.37 -12.67 -8.35
N GLU A 83 5.75 -11.74 -9.07
CA GLU A 83 6.44 -10.89 -10.04
C GLU A 83 7.46 -9.98 -9.35
N ALA A 84 7.08 -9.30 -8.27
CA ALA A 84 8.01 -8.49 -7.47
C ALA A 84 9.17 -9.35 -6.93
N ASN A 85 8.86 -10.60 -6.51
CA ASN A 85 9.85 -11.58 -6.09
C ASN A 85 10.87 -11.91 -7.19
N TYR A 86 10.42 -12.06 -8.43
CA TYR A 86 11.29 -12.29 -9.56
C TYR A 86 12.19 -11.06 -9.87
N HIS A 87 11.64 -9.85 -9.74
CA HIS A 87 12.34 -8.62 -10.10
C HIS A 87 13.38 -8.15 -9.06
N PHE A 88 13.17 -8.39 -7.75
CA PHE A 88 14.16 -7.99 -6.74
C PHE A 88 15.44 -8.82 -6.78
N ASN A 89 15.38 -10.06 -7.27
CA ASN A 89 16.54 -10.96 -7.36
C ASN A 89 17.55 -10.54 -8.46
N LYS A 90 17.32 -9.42 -9.16
CA LYS A 90 18.27 -8.88 -10.14
C LYS A 90 19.31 -7.97 -9.47
N PRO A 91 20.60 -8.01 -9.87
CA PRO A 91 21.73 -7.48 -9.09
C PRO A 91 21.87 -5.93 -9.09
N HIS A 92 20.83 -5.19 -9.48
CA HIS A 92 20.99 -3.81 -9.98
C HIS A 92 20.75 -2.69 -8.98
N TYR A 93 20.31 -2.97 -7.76
CA TYR A 93 20.04 -1.91 -6.78
C TYR A 93 21.15 -1.87 -5.74
N LYS A 94 22.14 -1.00 -5.98
CA LYS A 94 23.13 -0.60 -4.98
C LYS A 94 22.70 0.72 -4.33
N CYS A 95 22.90 0.75 -3.01
CA CYS A 95 23.14 1.93 -2.18
C CYS A 95 21.91 2.75 -1.75
N TYR A 96 21.50 2.53 -0.50
CA TYR A 96 21.01 3.61 0.36
C TYR A 96 22.03 3.79 1.49
N ASP A 97 22.28 5.04 1.88
CA ASP A 97 23.12 5.42 3.01
C ASP A 97 22.64 4.72 4.29
N ASP A 98 23.53 4.03 5.02
CA ASP A 98 23.23 3.13 6.16
C ASP A 98 22.39 3.82 7.25
N LYS A 99 22.45 5.16 7.33
CA LYS A 99 21.79 5.97 8.36
C LYS A 99 20.26 5.97 8.30
N TYR A 100 19.66 5.78 7.13
CA TYR A 100 18.20 5.82 6.96
C TYR A 100 17.59 4.49 6.56
N GLN A 101 18.42 3.44 6.51
CA GLN A 101 18.04 2.14 5.98
C GLN A 101 16.81 1.59 6.71
N TYR A 102 16.81 1.65 8.05
CA TYR A 102 15.69 1.18 8.87
C TYR A 102 14.41 1.99 8.64
N GLU A 103 14.46 3.32 8.64
CA GLU A 103 13.27 4.14 8.39
C GLU A 103 12.68 3.90 6.99
N PHE A 104 13.53 3.69 5.98
CA PHE A 104 13.08 3.33 4.63
C PHE A 104 12.47 1.93 4.57
N ILE A 105 13.03 0.96 5.31
CA ILE A 105 12.45 -0.38 5.44
C ILE A 105 11.07 -0.28 6.08
N TYR A 106 10.96 0.39 7.23
CA TYR A 106 9.69 0.55 7.92
C TYR A 106 8.66 1.30 7.07
N LEU A 107 9.06 2.37 6.39
CA LEU A 107 8.20 3.06 5.42
C LEU A 107 7.67 2.11 4.35
N SER A 108 8.52 1.25 3.80
CA SER A 108 8.16 0.31 2.74
C SER A 108 7.23 -0.80 3.25
N VAL A 109 7.53 -1.39 4.42
CA VAL A 109 6.70 -2.43 5.05
C VAL A 109 5.31 -1.87 5.37
N TYR A 110 5.24 -0.71 6.04
CA TYR A 110 3.98 -0.09 6.41
C TYR A 110 3.16 0.30 5.17
N CYS A 111 3.75 0.95 4.16
CA CYS A 111 3.04 1.32 2.95
C CYS A 111 2.39 0.09 2.28
N ASN A 112 3.09 -1.05 2.24
CA ASN A 112 2.56 -2.25 1.61
C ASN A 112 1.45 -2.92 2.40
N ALA A 113 1.58 -2.95 3.72
CA ALA A 113 0.50 -3.45 4.56
C ALA A 113 -0.75 -2.57 4.38
N TYR A 114 -0.62 -1.24 4.40
CA TYR A 114 -1.75 -0.36 4.08
C TYR A 114 -2.31 -0.61 2.68
N ILE A 115 -1.49 -0.74 1.64
CA ILE A 115 -1.95 -1.10 0.28
C ILE A 115 -2.78 -2.39 0.31
N LYS A 116 -2.25 -3.46 0.91
CA LYS A 116 -2.94 -4.76 0.99
C LYS A 116 -4.32 -4.64 1.63
N TYR A 117 -4.39 -4.01 2.81
CA TYR A 117 -5.65 -3.93 3.57
C TYR A 117 -6.60 -2.89 2.98
N THR A 118 -6.12 -1.73 2.56
CA THR A 118 -6.93 -0.68 1.93
C THR A 118 -7.59 -1.17 0.65
N PHE A 119 -6.82 -1.76 -0.27
CA PHE A 119 -7.39 -2.24 -1.52
C PHE A 119 -8.15 -3.55 -1.33
N GLY A 120 -7.71 -4.42 -0.42
CA GLY A 120 -8.49 -5.58 -0.01
C GLY A 120 -9.87 -5.19 0.48
N LEU A 121 -9.99 -4.13 1.28
CA LEU A 121 -11.28 -3.60 1.73
C LEU A 121 -12.07 -2.94 0.61
N LEU A 122 -11.42 -2.10 -0.18
CA LEU A 122 -12.07 -1.38 -1.27
C LEU A 122 -12.79 -2.33 -2.23
N PHE A 123 -12.20 -3.51 -2.49
CA PHE A 123 -12.76 -4.51 -3.40
C PHE A 123 -13.53 -5.65 -2.69
N ASN A 124 -13.54 -5.70 -1.35
CA ASN A 124 -14.27 -6.74 -0.60
C ASN A 124 -15.66 -6.26 -0.16
N GLY A 125 -16.67 -7.06 -0.48
CA GLY A 125 -17.97 -7.18 0.20
C GLY A 125 -18.60 -5.92 0.77
N ASN A 126 -19.15 -5.06 -0.11
CA ASN A 126 -20.12 -3.96 0.15
C ASN A 126 -19.62 -2.51 -0.03
N ASN A 127 -18.41 -2.28 -0.56
CA ASN A 127 -17.93 -0.92 -0.87
C ASN A 127 -18.31 -0.42 -2.29
N TYR A 128 -19.36 -0.98 -2.89
CA TYR A 128 -19.80 -0.65 -4.25
C TYR A 128 -20.08 0.85 -4.44
N SER A 129 -20.68 1.52 -3.45
CA SER A 129 -20.93 2.97 -3.54
C SER A 129 -19.65 3.78 -3.71
N ILE A 130 -18.59 3.40 -2.97
CA ILE A 130 -17.27 4.05 -3.08
C ILE A 130 -16.64 3.77 -4.45
N LEU A 131 -16.78 2.54 -4.95
CA LEU A 131 -16.28 2.19 -6.29
C LEU A 131 -17.00 2.96 -7.39
N GLU A 132 -18.32 3.14 -7.29
CA GLU A 132 -19.09 3.99 -8.21
C GLU A 132 -18.64 5.45 -8.12
N GLU A 133 -18.44 6.00 -6.92
CA GLU A 133 -17.90 7.36 -6.76
C GLU A 133 -16.50 7.49 -7.38
N LEU A 134 -15.66 6.46 -7.28
CA LEU A 134 -14.31 6.47 -7.88
C LEU A 134 -14.33 6.42 -9.41
N LYS A 135 -15.36 5.86 -10.06
CA LYS A 135 -15.47 5.82 -11.53
C LYS A 135 -15.53 7.20 -12.18
N GLU A 136 -15.92 8.23 -11.42
CA GLU A 136 -16.00 9.61 -11.92
C GLU A 136 -14.61 10.26 -12.10
N PHE A 137 -13.55 9.62 -11.61
CA PHE A 137 -12.19 10.15 -11.61
C PHE A 137 -11.26 9.37 -12.53
N ASP A 138 -10.25 10.05 -13.06
CA ASP A 138 -9.18 9.42 -13.82
C ASP A 138 -8.38 8.44 -12.93
N ALA A 139 -8.04 7.27 -13.47
CA ALA A 139 -7.34 6.23 -12.74
C ALA A 139 -6.00 6.71 -12.17
N LYS A 140 -5.26 7.56 -12.89
CA LYS A 140 -3.98 8.11 -12.41
C LYS A 140 -4.20 9.07 -11.25
N ASP A 141 -5.23 9.90 -11.31
CA ASP A 141 -5.57 10.80 -10.22
C ASP A 141 -5.96 10.03 -8.94
N ILE A 142 -6.68 8.93 -9.08
CA ILE A 142 -7.00 8.00 -7.98
C ILE A 142 -5.70 7.46 -7.36
N ILE A 143 -4.80 6.89 -8.17
CA ILE A 143 -3.54 6.31 -7.68
C ILE A 143 -2.62 7.35 -7.05
N ILE A 144 -2.48 8.54 -7.66
CA ILE A 144 -1.69 9.65 -7.11
C ILE A 144 -2.22 10.07 -5.74
N THR A 145 -3.55 10.17 -5.61
CA THR A 145 -4.20 10.58 -4.36
C THR A 145 -4.06 9.50 -3.28
N PHE A 146 -4.25 8.22 -3.63
CA PHE A 146 -3.98 7.09 -2.73
C PHE A 146 -2.53 7.12 -2.24
N ARG A 147 -1.57 7.22 -3.15
CA ARG A 147 -0.14 7.26 -2.82
C ARG A 147 0.19 8.39 -1.84
N LYS A 148 -0.36 9.59 -2.07
CA LYS A 148 -0.20 10.76 -1.19
C LYS A 148 -0.66 10.45 0.23
N TYR A 149 -1.87 9.93 0.42
CA TYR A 149 -2.42 9.69 1.76
C TYR A 149 -1.83 8.46 2.44
N LEU A 150 -1.53 7.41 1.69
CA LEU A 150 -0.77 6.26 2.19
C LEU A 150 0.59 6.70 2.75
N HIS A 151 1.30 7.56 2.03
CA HIS A 151 2.57 8.08 2.51
C HIS A 151 2.42 8.93 3.78
N LEU A 152 1.43 9.84 3.81
CA LEU A 152 1.17 10.68 4.98
C LEU A 152 0.82 9.86 6.23
N ILE A 153 -0.04 8.85 6.09
CA ILE A 153 -0.46 8.03 7.23
C ILE A 153 0.69 7.14 7.72
N THR A 154 1.50 6.59 6.81
CA THR A 154 2.70 5.84 7.18
C THR A 154 3.69 6.72 7.95
N LEU A 155 4.00 7.93 7.45
CA LEU A 155 4.89 8.85 8.16
C LEU A 155 4.39 9.21 9.56
N ASN A 156 3.08 9.43 9.71
CA ASN A 156 2.49 9.70 11.03
C ASN A 156 2.62 8.50 11.97
N LYS A 157 2.41 7.28 11.48
CA LYS A 157 2.62 6.06 12.28
C LYS A 157 4.07 5.90 12.70
N LEU A 158 5.02 6.06 11.77
CA LEU A 158 6.44 5.97 12.11
C LEU A 158 6.84 6.98 13.19
N LYS A 159 6.32 8.22 13.13
CA LYS A 159 6.54 9.22 14.18
C LYS A 159 6.01 8.80 15.55
N ILE A 160 4.80 8.23 15.60
CA ILE A 160 4.18 7.77 16.84
C ILE A 160 4.91 6.55 17.40
N THR A 161 5.23 5.58 16.55
CA THR A 161 5.84 4.30 16.94
C THR A 161 7.31 4.43 17.32
N TYR A 162 8.09 5.26 16.61
CA TYR A 162 9.54 5.38 16.81
C TYR A 162 9.98 6.70 17.43
N GLY A 163 9.04 7.55 17.83
CA GLY A 163 9.35 8.75 18.61
C GLY A 163 10.30 9.71 17.89
N LEU A 164 10.13 9.91 16.58
CA LEU A 164 10.74 11.05 15.87
C LEU A 164 10.15 12.35 16.44
N LYS A 165 10.61 12.73 17.64
CA LYS A 165 10.54 14.09 18.13
C LYS A 165 11.24 14.92 17.07
N ARG A 166 10.51 15.87 16.48
CA ARG A 166 11.13 16.94 15.69
C ARG A 166 12.31 17.45 16.51
N ALA A 167 13.51 17.38 15.93
CA ALA A 167 14.61 18.22 16.37
C ALA A 167 14.18 19.69 16.27
#